data_AF-A0A2M8S5Z9-F1
#
_entry.id   AF-A0A2M8S5Z9-F1
#
_cell.length_a   1.000
_cell.length_b   1.000
_cell.length_c   1.000
_cell.angle_alpha   90.00
_cell.angle_beta   90.00
_cell.angle_gamma   90.00
#
_symmetry.space_group_name_H-M   'P 1'
#
loop_
_entity.id
_entity.type
_entity.pdbx_description
1 polymer ?
#
loop_
_entity_poly.entity_id
_entity_poly.type
_entity_poly.pdbx_seq_one_letter_code
_entity_poly.pdbx_strand_id
1 'polypeptide(L)' 'MKKYLLIVTALFLSSSLFAAEYSCENSRKYCKEIKSCAEAKYYLNQCGESRLDRDGDGIPCENICGKGKKKK' A
#
# COMPACT_ATOMS: atom_id res chain seq x y z
N MET A 1 -31.49 25.89 -14.94
CA MET A 1 -30.07 26.19 -15.21
C MET A 1 -29.23 26.28 -13.93
N LYS A 2 -29.50 27.19 -12.99
CA LYS A 2 -28.69 27.38 -11.75
C LYS A 2 -28.69 26.19 -10.76
N LYS A 3 -29.73 25.34 -10.77
CA LYS A 3 -29.82 24.12 -9.93
C LYS A 3 -28.79 23.05 -10.30
N TYR A 4 -28.38 22.95 -11.57
CA TYR A 4 -27.39 21.98 -12.00
C TYR A 4 -25.99 22.35 -11.54
N LEU A 5 -25.68 23.66 -11.44
CA LEU A 5 -24.37 24.17 -11.04
C LEU A 5 -23.98 23.78 -9.60
N LEU A 6 -24.96 23.66 -8.69
CA LEU A 6 -24.72 23.25 -7.30
C LEU A 6 -24.48 21.74 -7.14
N ILE A 7 -24.93 20.93 -8.10
CA ILE A 7 -24.76 19.47 -8.07
C ILE A 7 -23.35 19.10 -8.56
N VAL A 8 -22.80 19.86 -9.52
CA VAL A 8 -21.47 19.57 -10.08
C VAL A 8 -20.35 19.84 -9.06
N THR A 9 -20.50 20.83 -8.18
CA THR A 9 -19.48 21.17 -7.18
C THR A 9 -19.38 20.13 -6.06
N ALA A 10 -20.51 19.56 -5.61
CA ALA A 10 -20.52 18.52 -4.58
C ALA A 10 -19.88 17.19 -5.04
N LEU A 11 -19.94 16.89 -6.34
CA LEU A 11 -19.32 15.68 -6.91
C LEU A 11 -17.78 15.77 -7.02
N PHE A 12 -17.21 16.98 -7.03
CA PHE A 12 -15.76 17.18 -7.14
C PHE A 12 -15.02 17.18 -5.78
N LEU A 13 -15.73 17.31 -4.66
CA LEU A 13 -15.14 17.43 -3.32
C LEU A 13 -14.91 16.08 -2.59
N SER A 14 -15.40 14.96 -3.13
CA SER A 14 -15.48 13.68 -2.40
C SER A 14 -14.35 12.67 -2.70
N SER A 15 -13.38 13.01 -3.56
CA SER A 15 -12.46 12.03 -4.17
C SER A 15 -11.29 11.52 -3.30
N SER A 16 -11.12 11.97 -2.05
CA SER A 16 -9.85 11.77 -1.32
C SER A 16 -9.90 10.85 -0.09
N LEU A 17 -10.95 10.04 0.11
CA LEU A 17 -11.15 9.37 1.41
C LEU A 17 -10.55 7.96 1.59
N PHE A 18 -9.80 7.42 0.62
CA PHE A 18 -9.23 6.06 0.73
C PHE A 18 -7.71 6.04 0.62
N ALA A 19 -7.03 6.74 1.53
CA ALA A 19 -5.62 6.45 1.82
C ALA A 19 -5.57 5.38 2.91
N ALA A 20 -4.94 4.23 2.64
CA ALA A 20 -4.66 3.25 3.66
C ALA A 20 -3.54 3.79 4.56
N GLU A 21 -3.85 4.09 5.82
CA GLU A 21 -2.84 4.48 6.80
C GLU A 21 -2.12 3.23 7.33
N TYR A 22 -0.81 3.17 7.08
CA TYR A 22 0.08 2.16 7.65
C TYR A 22 0.91 2.81 8.77
N SER A 23 1.23 2.07 9.83
CA SER A 23 2.04 2.55 10.96
C SER A 23 3.10 1.53 11.36
N CYS A 24 4.30 2.02 11.72
CA CYS A 24 5.42 1.19 12.16
C CYS A 24 5.24 0.60 13.56
N GLU A 25 4.35 1.15 14.39
CA GLU A 25 4.15 0.72 15.78
C GLU A 25 3.58 -0.69 15.88
N ASN A 26 2.83 -1.10 14.84
CA ASN A 26 2.29 -2.45 14.68
C ASN A 26 2.77 -3.07 13.36
N SER A 27 4.07 -2.91 13.04
CA SER A 27 4.66 -3.56 11.88
C SER A 27 4.52 -5.08 11.98
N ARG A 28 4.06 -5.70 10.89
CA ARG A 28 3.97 -7.15 10.79
C ARG A 28 5.35 -7.72 10.51
N LYS A 29 5.78 -8.67 11.34
CA LYS A 29 7.11 -9.28 11.22
C LYS A 29 7.15 -10.43 10.21
N TYR A 30 5.98 -10.96 9.85
CA TYR A 30 5.87 -12.10 8.94
C TYR A 30 4.96 -11.78 7.75
N CYS A 31 5.38 -12.18 6.55
CA CYS A 31 4.61 -11.99 5.33
C CYS A 31 3.22 -12.64 5.34
N LYS A 32 2.99 -13.65 6.19
CA LYS A 32 1.66 -14.27 6.38
C LYS A 32 0.63 -13.34 7.04
N GLU A 33 1.10 -12.30 7.72
CA GLU A 33 0.26 -11.33 8.42
C GLU A 33 -0.04 -10.10 7.55
N ILE A 34 0.76 -9.89 6.50
CA ILE A 34 0.64 -8.78 5.56
C ILE A 34 -0.30 -9.17 4.44
N LYS A 35 -1.30 -8.32 4.17
CA LYS A 35 -2.36 -8.64 3.21
C LYS A 35 -2.19 -7.95 1.87
N SER A 36 -1.37 -6.90 1.81
CA SER A 36 -1.18 -6.13 0.59
C SER A 36 0.29 -5.82 0.31
N CYS A 37 0.65 -5.77 -0.97
CA CYS A 37 2.00 -5.39 -1.35
C CYS A 37 2.33 -3.94 -0.96
N ALA A 38 1.34 -3.05 -0.93
CA ALA A 38 1.52 -1.67 -0.50
C ALA A 38 1.93 -1.58 0.98
N GLU A 39 1.26 -2.34 1.84
CA GLU A 39 1.60 -2.48 3.27
C GLU A 39 3.01 -3.07 3.45
N ALA A 40 3.34 -4.14 2.71
CA ALA A 40 4.67 -4.76 2.76
C ALA A 40 5.78 -3.77 2.40
N LYS A 41 5.56 -3.00 1.31
CA LYS A 41 6.48 -1.94 0.87
C LYS A 41 6.59 -0.82 1.88
N TYR A 42 5.49 -0.44 2.52
CA TYR A 42 5.53 0.55 3.58
C TYR A 42 6.42 0.07 4.73
N TYR A 43 6.24 -1.16 5.23
CA TYR A 43 7.06 -1.69 6.32
C TYR A 43 8.54 -1.83 5.95
N LEU A 44 8.86 -2.26 4.72
CA LEU A 44 10.25 -2.31 4.28
C LEU A 44 10.89 -0.92 4.21
N ASN A 45 10.24 0.04 3.56
CA ASN A 45 10.83 1.34 3.24
C ASN A 45 10.74 2.36 4.38
N GLN A 46 9.63 2.37 5.11
CA GLN A 46 9.37 3.37 6.16
C GLN A 46 9.75 2.87 7.54
N CYS A 47 9.57 1.57 7.80
CA CYS A 47 9.84 0.97 9.11
C CYS A 47 11.16 0.18 9.17
N GLY A 48 11.84 0.00 8.03
CA GLY A 48 13.11 -0.70 7.96
C GLY A 48 13.02 -2.21 8.20
N GLU A 49 11.86 -2.82 7.96
CA GLU A 49 11.63 -4.26 8.16
C GLU A 49 12.26 -5.10 7.04
N SER A 50 13.59 -5.14 7.01
CA SER A 50 14.39 -5.92 6.05
C SER A 50 14.07 -7.41 6.06
N ARG A 51 13.51 -7.96 7.15
CA ARG A 51 13.09 -9.36 7.25
C ARG A 51 12.01 -9.75 6.23
N LEU A 52 11.28 -8.76 5.71
CA LEU A 52 10.24 -8.95 4.70
C LEU A 52 10.86 -9.16 3.31
N ASP A 53 12.06 -8.64 3.06
CA ASP A 53 12.84 -8.74 1.81
C ASP A 53 14.12 -9.57 2.08
N ARG A 54 13.97 -10.90 2.09
CA ARG A 54 15.03 -11.81 2.55
C ARG A 54 16.21 -11.90 1.59
N ASP A 55 15.96 -11.74 0.30
CA ASP A 55 16.96 -11.78 -0.78
C ASP A 55 17.51 -10.39 -1.11
N GLY A 56 16.90 -9.32 -0.59
CA GLY A 56 17.44 -7.96 -0.67
C GLY A 56 17.28 -7.33 -2.05
N ASP A 57 16.29 -7.77 -2.83
CA ASP A 57 16.03 -7.27 -4.18
C ASP A 57 15.10 -6.04 -4.20
N GLY A 58 14.71 -5.57 -3.01
CA GLY A 58 13.78 -4.47 -2.80
C GLY A 58 12.31 -4.89 -2.86
N ILE A 59 12.00 -6.20 -2.99
CA ILE A 59 10.63 -6.71 -2.96
C ILE A 59 10.35 -7.42 -1.62
N PRO A 60 9.59 -6.76 -0.72
CA PRO A 60 9.14 -7.45 0.46
C PRO A 60 8.03 -8.45 0.12
N CYS A 61 8.04 -9.61 0.77
CA CYS A 61 6.98 -10.61 0.68
C CYS A 61 6.63 -10.99 -0.76
N GLU A 62 7.57 -11.60 -1.48
CA GLU A 62 7.45 -11.99 -2.88
C GLU A 62 6.17 -12.78 -3.24
N ASN A 63 5.57 -13.51 -2.29
CA ASN A 63 4.29 -14.20 -2.53
C ASN A 63 3.14 -13.25 -2.90
N ILE A 64 3.15 -12.02 -2.35
CA ILE A 64 2.14 -10.99 -2.64
C ILE A 64 2.67 -9.90 -3.58
N CYS A 65 3.96 -9.58 -3.54
CA CYS A 65 4.56 -8.52 -4.36
C CYS A 65 5.27 -9.01 -5.63
N GLY A 66 5.67 -10.28 -5.69
CA GLY A 66 6.48 -10.86 -6.76
C GLY A 66 5.71 -11.31 -8.00
N LYS A 67 4.40 -11.04 -8.08
CA LYS A 67 3.56 -11.31 -9.26
C LYS A 67 4.03 -10.44 -10.44
N GLY A 68 5.06 -10.89 -11.16
CA GLY A 68 5.63 -10.18 -12.31
C GLY A 68 7.15 -10.31 -12.45
N LYS A 69 7.87 -10.80 -11.42
CA LYS A 69 9.30 -11.06 -11.53
C LYS A 69 9.50 -12.43 -12.17
N LYS A 70 10.03 -12.47 -13.40
CA LYS A 70 10.63 -13.70 -13.93
C LYS A 70 11.89 -13.96 -13.10
N LYS A 71 11.82 -14.89 -12.13
CA LYS A 71 13.02 -15.42 -11.47
C LYS A 71 13.89 -16.03 -12.57
N LYS A 72 15.05 -15.42 -12.83
CA LYS A 72 16.03 -15.88 -13.81
C LYS A 72 16.93 -16.92 -13.17
#